data_AF-A0A1V8STB2-F1
#
_entry.id   AF-A0A1V8STB2-F1
#
_cell.length_a   1.000
_cell.length_b   1.000
_cell.length_c   1.000
_cell.angle_alpha   90.00
_cell.angle_beta   90.00
_cell.angle_gamma   90.00
#
_symmetry.space_group_name_H-M   'P 1'
#
loop_
_entity.id
_entity.type
_entity.pdbx_description
1 polymer ?
#
loop_
_entity_poly.entity_id
_entity_poly.type
_entity_poly.pdbx_seq_one_letter_code
_entity_poly.pdbx_strand_id
1 'polypeptide(L)'
;MSRPQIADRLGRSDRGLLTYENCSVGELEAFALQRGIGTSDADPALTKTALIRILHHADDRLSFPRLFDLPPEVCVMIYESYCAHFSEEHLHMPTPPPLALVCRRLREDVMPVFYGECSFRIELTEPSARCRLVPKTALFFSTLPAASLARIRWLHIYMRFDSHRWQDEDEIAQIQLSGKGTKFSLQTMPYVNPDASERMPAEVQALVEQKLRPVLDAMLSRTQGRGHVVLMDIHRLLWAMQDSWTHYAFDEYRYEDTDHGAWESDSDY
;
A
#
# COMPACT_ATOMS: atom_id res chain seq x y z
N MET A 1 -35.84 -31.68 4.70
CA MET A 1 -34.38 -31.45 4.82
C MET A 1 -34.03 -31.50 6.29
N SER A 2 -33.07 -32.33 6.68
CA SER A 2 -32.74 -32.55 8.09
C SER A 2 -31.85 -31.42 8.63
N ARG A 3 -31.90 -31.16 9.95
CA ARG A 3 -31.05 -30.18 10.63
C ARG A 3 -29.55 -30.30 10.29
N PRO A 4 -28.94 -31.50 10.20
CA PRO A 4 -27.54 -31.63 9.78
C PRO A 4 -27.29 -31.25 8.30
N GLN A 5 -28.26 -31.47 7.39
CA GLN A 5 -28.13 -31.04 5.99
C GLN A 5 -28.12 -29.52 5.85
N ILE A 6 -28.89 -28.81 6.68
CA ILE A 6 -28.91 -27.34 6.70
C ILE A 6 -27.58 -26.79 7.25
N ALA A 7 -27.07 -27.40 8.33
CA ALA A 7 -25.79 -27.02 8.91
C ALA A 7 -24.62 -27.26 7.93
N ASP A 8 -24.61 -28.38 7.23
CA ASP A 8 -23.61 -28.67 6.18
C ASP A 8 -23.64 -27.63 5.06
N ARG A 9 -24.83 -27.29 4.55
CA ARG A 9 -24.99 -26.26 3.52
C ARG A 9 -24.48 -24.89 3.95
N LEU A 10 -24.83 -24.46 5.17
CA LEU A 10 -24.35 -23.20 5.72
C LEU A 10 -22.82 -23.21 5.85
N GLY A 11 -22.25 -24.27 6.44
CA GLY A 11 -20.80 -24.41 6.59
C GLY A 11 -20.04 -24.51 5.26
N ARG A 12 -20.66 -25.03 4.20
CA ARG A 12 -20.09 -25.01 2.84
C ARG A 12 -20.18 -23.61 2.21
N SER A 13 -21.30 -22.92 2.38
CA SER A 13 -21.49 -21.54 1.93
C SER A 13 -20.46 -20.59 2.56
N ASP A 14 -20.23 -20.70 3.87
CA ASP A 14 -19.26 -19.87 4.60
C ASP A 14 -17.81 -20.08 4.11
N ARG A 15 -17.50 -21.28 3.59
CA ARG A 15 -16.19 -21.63 3.01
C ARG A 15 -16.11 -21.37 1.51
N GLY A 16 -17.14 -20.82 0.88
CA GLY A 16 -17.20 -20.61 -0.57
C GLY A 16 -17.23 -21.91 -1.39
N LEU A 17 -17.65 -23.02 -0.79
CA LEU A 17 -17.72 -24.33 -1.46
C LEU A 17 -19.09 -24.54 -2.13
N LEU A 18 -19.07 -25.20 -3.28
CA LEU A 18 -20.27 -25.55 -4.04
C LEU A 18 -21.19 -26.51 -3.26
N THR A 19 -22.49 -26.32 -3.42
CA THR A 19 -23.55 -27.26 -3.02
C THR A 19 -24.05 -27.96 -4.27
N TYR A 20 -23.99 -29.29 -4.29
CA TYR A 20 -24.17 -30.09 -5.51
C TYR A 20 -25.59 -30.62 -5.70
N GLU A 21 -26.50 -30.35 -4.79
CA GLU A 21 -27.84 -30.95 -4.79
C GLU A 21 -28.68 -30.55 -6.00
N ASN A 22 -28.39 -29.39 -6.59
CA ASN A 22 -29.06 -28.90 -7.79
C ASN A 22 -28.38 -29.33 -9.09
N CYS A 23 -27.20 -29.95 -9.04
CA CYS A 23 -26.49 -30.42 -10.22
C CYS A 23 -27.09 -31.72 -10.78
N SER A 24 -27.07 -31.86 -12.09
CA SER A 24 -27.34 -33.10 -12.82
C SER A 24 -26.21 -34.11 -12.63
N VAL A 25 -26.47 -35.40 -12.87
CA VAL A 25 -25.44 -36.46 -12.74
C VAL A 25 -24.23 -36.17 -13.63
N GLY A 26 -24.44 -35.71 -14.87
CA GLY A 26 -23.35 -35.36 -15.78
C GLY A 26 -22.48 -34.19 -15.28
N GLU A 27 -23.06 -33.18 -14.63
CA GLU A 27 -22.29 -32.10 -14.00
C GLU A 27 -21.45 -32.63 -12.83
N LEU A 28 -22.00 -33.55 -12.03
CA LEU A 28 -21.27 -34.17 -10.91
C LEU A 28 -20.09 -35.02 -11.40
N GLU A 29 -20.28 -35.78 -12.48
CA GLU A 29 -19.22 -36.55 -13.12
C GLU A 29 -18.11 -35.63 -13.65
N ALA A 30 -18.49 -34.51 -14.28
CA ALA A 30 -17.52 -33.51 -14.73
C ALA A 30 -16.73 -32.90 -13.56
N PHE A 31 -17.39 -32.56 -12.45
CA PHE A 31 -16.72 -32.07 -11.24
C PHE A 31 -15.80 -33.10 -10.60
N ALA A 32 -16.16 -34.39 -10.64
CA ALA A 32 -15.35 -35.48 -10.11
C ALA A 32 -14.07 -35.66 -10.94
N LEU A 33 -14.22 -35.64 -12.28
CA LEU A 33 -13.11 -35.69 -13.22
C LEU A 33 -12.14 -34.51 -13.01
N GLN A 34 -12.66 -33.28 -12.88
CA GLN A 34 -11.84 -32.09 -12.61
C GLN A 34 -11.02 -32.19 -11.32
N ARG A 35 -11.54 -32.89 -10.30
CA ARG A 35 -10.85 -33.12 -9.02
C ARG A 35 -9.90 -34.32 -9.05
N GLY A 36 -9.70 -34.96 -10.21
CA GLY A 36 -8.88 -36.16 -10.34
C GLY A 36 -9.45 -37.36 -9.57
N ILE A 37 -10.74 -37.33 -9.24
CA ILE A 37 -11.44 -38.47 -8.64
C ILE A 37 -11.66 -39.44 -9.79
N GLY A 38 -10.85 -40.50 -9.83
CA GLY A 38 -10.97 -41.54 -10.83
C GLY A 38 -12.41 -42.09 -10.82
N THR A 39 -13.18 -41.74 -11.84
CA THR A 39 -14.47 -42.40 -12.14
C THR A 39 -14.25 -43.73 -12.87
N SER A 40 -12.99 -44.06 -13.18
CA SER A 40 -12.59 -45.29 -13.85
C SER A 40 -12.96 -46.50 -12.98
N ASP A 41 -13.81 -47.35 -13.56
CA ASP A 41 -14.30 -48.65 -13.04
C ASP A 41 -15.36 -48.60 -11.93
N ALA A 42 -15.88 -47.43 -11.57
CA ALA A 42 -16.91 -47.34 -10.56
C ALA A 42 -18.27 -47.81 -11.12
N ASP A 43 -18.68 -49.00 -10.67
CA ASP A 43 -20.05 -49.51 -10.52
C ASP A 43 -21.14 -48.72 -11.27
N PRO A 44 -21.81 -49.28 -12.29
CA PRO A 44 -22.83 -48.60 -13.12
C PRO A 44 -24.06 -48.07 -12.35
N ALA A 45 -24.02 -48.08 -11.01
CA ALA A 45 -25.04 -47.62 -10.08
C ALA A 45 -24.53 -46.56 -9.08
N LEU A 46 -23.51 -45.75 -9.39
CA LEU A 46 -23.18 -44.58 -8.57
C LEU A 46 -24.35 -43.57 -8.58
N THR A 47 -25.19 -43.67 -7.55
CA THR A 47 -26.33 -42.76 -7.37
C THR A 47 -25.85 -41.30 -7.27
N LYS A 48 -26.68 -40.35 -7.71
CA LYS A 48 -26.45 -38.90 -7.53
C LYS A 48 -25.97 -38.57 -6.11
N THR A 49 -26.59 -39.17 -5.10
CA THR A 49 -26.23 -38.98 -3.68
C THR A 49 -24.82 -39.45 -3.37
N ALA A 50 -24.35 -40.55 -3.97
CA ALA A 50 -22.99 -41.04 -3.79
C ALA A 50 -21.95 -40.10 -4.42
N LEU A 51 -22.22 -39.59 -5.63
CA LEU A 51 -21.36 -38.59 -6.28
C LEU A 51 -21.26 -37.30 -5.46
N ILE A 52 -22.40 -36.78 -4.98
CA ILE A 52 -22.42 -35.59 -4.10
C ILE A 52 -21.55 -35.82 -2.87
N ARG A 53 -21.68 -36.98 -2.22
CA ARG A 53 -20.90 -37.31 -1.02
C ARG A 53 -19.40 -37.41 -1.32
N ILE A 54 -19.03 -38.02 -2.44
CA ILE A 54 -17.63 -38.14 -2.87
C ILE A 54 -17.04 -36.74 -3.13
N LEU A 55 -17.79 -35.88 -3.82
CA LEU A 55 -17.37 -34.50 -4.08
C LEU A 55 -17.26 -33.67 -2.80
N HIS A 56 -18.23 -33.75 -1.89
CA HIS A 56 -18.15 -33.10 -0.58
C HIS A 56 -16.89 -33.55 0.18
N HIS A 57 -16.65 -34.86 0.25
CA HIS A 57 -15.49 -35.43 0.92
C HIS A 57 -14.18 -35.02 0.26
N ALA A 58 -14.13 -34.95 -1.07
CA ALA A 58 -12.96 -34.46 -1.78
C ALA A 58 -12.72 -32.97 -1.48
N ASP A 59 -13.77 -32.15 -1.46
CA ASP A 59 -13.66 -30.73 -1.09
C ASP A 59 -13.20 -30.55 0.36
N ASP A 60 -13.71 -31.35 1.29
CA ASP A 60 -13.36 -31.30 2.71
C ASP A 60 -11.95 -31.84 3.01
N ARG A 61 -11.36 -32.61 2.09
CA ARG A 61 -10.01 -33.16 2.20
C ARG A 61 -9.01 -32.54 1.24
N LEU A 62 -9.41 -31.48 0.52
CA LEU A 62 -8.48 -30.66 -0.24
C LEU A 62 -7.40 -30.16 0.73
N SER A 63 -6.21 -30.70 0.56
CA SER A 63 -5.02 -30.22 1.23
C SER A 63 -4.07 -29.74 0.15
N PHE A 64 -3.48 -28.58 0.38
CA PHE A 64 -2.47 -28.02 -0.50
C PHE A 64 -1.14 -28.17 0.23
N PRO A 65 -0.46 -29.34 0.09
CA PRO A 65 0.74 -29.63 0.87
C PRO A 65 1.89 -28.67 0.51
N ARG A 66 1.84 -28.03 -0.66
CA ARG A 66 2.88 -27.12 -1.14
C ARG A 66 2.26 -25.91 -1.81
N LEU A 67 2.80 -24.74 -1.49
CA LEU A 67 2.42 -23.46 -2.08
C LEU A 67 2.59 -23.47 -3.61
N PHE A 68 3.68 -24.03 -4.13
CA PHE A 68 3.98 -24.02 -5.57
C PHE A 68 3.20 -25.01 -6.42
N ASP A 69 2.40 -25.87 -5.79
CA ASP A 69 1.48 -26.77 -6.50
C ASP A 69 0.13 -26.05 -6.77
N LEU A 70 -0.06 -24.85 -6.22
CA LEU A 70 -1.21 -24.00 -6.49
C LEU A 70 -1.10 -23.31 -7.86
N PRO A 71 -2.23 -23.00 -8.51
CA PRO A 71 -2.24 -22.11 -9.67
C PRO A 71 -1.58 -20.76 -9.36
N PRO A 72 -0.85 -20.15 -10.32
CA PRO A 72 -0.19 -18.87 -10.12
C PRO A 72 -1.11 -17.77 -9.59
N GLU A 73 -2.36 -17.75 -10.04
CA GLU A 73 -3.37 -16.78 -9.63
C GLU A 73 -3.67 -16.90 -8.12
N VAL A 74 -3.75 -18.12 -7.61
CA VAL A 74 -3.99 -18.38 -6.18
C VAL A 74 -2.76 -18.00 -5.35
N CYS A 75 -1.55 -18.26 -5.85
CA CYS A 75 -0.32 -17.80 -5.21
C CYS A 75 -0.29 -16.27 -5.09
N VAL A 76 -0.65 -15.55 -6.16
CA VAL A 76 -0.72 -14.08 -6.15
C VAL A 76 -1.74 -13.60 -5.12
N MET A 77 -2.94 -14.19 -5.05
CA MET A 77 -3.94 -13.84 -4.03
C MET A 77 -3.43 -14.03 -2.60
N ILE A 78 -2.64 -15.08 -2.35
CA ILE A 78 -1.99 -15.30 -1.04
C ILE A 78 -0.99 -14.18 -0.75
N TYR A 79 -0.18 -13.79 -1.74
CA TYR A 79 0.79 -12.71 -1.59
C TYR A 79 0.12 -11.36 -1.38
N GLU A 80 -0.95 -11.06 -2.11
CA GLU A 80 -1.75 -9.85 -1.95
C GLU A 80 -2.36 -9.79 -0.55
N SER A 81 -2.98 -10.87 -0.09
CA SER A 81 -3.55 -10.97 1.26
C SER A 81 -2.48 -10.77 2.35
N TYR A 82 -1.31 -11.36 2.18
CA TYR A 82 -0.18 -11.17 3.09
C TYR A 82 0.34 -9.72 3.07
N CYS A 83 0.48 -9.12 1.89
CA CYS A 83 0.99 -7.76 1.74
C CYS A 83 -0.01 -6.67 2.18
N ALA A 84 -1.31 -6.96 2.12
CA ALA A 84 -2.36 -6.05 2.58
C ALA A 84 -2.19 -5.70 4.06
N HIS A 85 -1.66 -6.61 4.89
CA HIS A 85 -1.38 -6.33 6.30
C HIS A 85 -0.35 -5.21 6.50
N PHE A 86 0.61 -5.06 5.58
CA PHE A 86 1.58 -3.97 5.62
C PHE A 86 1.04 -2.67 5.06
N SER A 87 -0.12 -2.66 4.40
CA SER A 87 -0.68 -1.42 3.85
C SER A 87 -1.20 -0.49 4.95
N GLU A 88 -1.54 -1.05 6.13
CA GLU A 88 -1.97 -0.31 7.32
C GLU A 88 -0.82 0.47 7.99
N GLU A 89 0.41 -0.04 7.89
CA GLU A 89 1.61 0.58 8.46
C GLU A 89 2.48 1.17 7.33
N HIS A 90 2.50 2.50 7.18
CA HIS A 90 3.32 3.17 6.17
C HIS A 90 4.80 2.82 6.33
N LEU A 91 5.32 1.98 5.44
CA LEU A 91 6.58 1.29 5.66
C LEU A 91 7.76 2.27 5.61
N HIS A 92 8.47 2.36 6.73
CA HIS A 92 9.71 3.13 6.84
C HIS A 92 10.93 2.20 6.74
N MET A 93 11.70 2.35 5.65
CA MET A 93 12.83 1.47 5.31
C MET A 93 12.53 -0.03 5.41
N PRO A 94 11.50 -0.53 4.73
CA PRO A 94 11.16 -1.93 4.85
C PRO A 94 12.32 -2.82 4.39
N THR A 95 12.63 -3.82 5.19
CA THR A 95 13.40 -4.98 4.73
C THR A 95 12.51 -5.84 3.83
N PRO A 96 13.08 -6.72 2.99
CA PRO A 96 12.27 -7.68 2.25
C PRO A 96 11.37 -8.46 3.23
N PRO A 97 10.08 -8.63 2.92
CA PRO A 97 9.16 -9.27 3.86
C PRO A 97 9.60 -10.71 4.14
N PRO A 98 9.29 -11.28 5.32
CA PRO A 98 9.68 -12.65 5.69
C PRO A 98 9.43 -13.69 4.59
N LEU A 99 8.32 -13.57 3.86
CA LEU A 99 7.99 -14.48 2.75
C LEU A 99 9.04 -14.44 1.62
N ALA A 100 9.63 -13.28 1.35
CA ALA A 100 10.69 -13.09 0.35
C ALA A 100 12.06 -13.66 0.77
N LEU A 101 12.19 -14.14 2.01
CA LEU A 101 13.42 -14.71 2.56
C LEU A 101 13.45 -16.24 2.54
N VAL A 102 12.31 -16.89 2.26
CA VAL A 102 12.20 -18.36 2.30
C VAL A 102 13.03 -19.01 1.17
N CYS A 103 12.84 -18.55 -0.07
CA CYS A 103 13.60 -19.02 -1.21
C CYS A 103 13.57 -18.01 -2.38
N ARG A 104 14.46 -18.20 -3.36
CA ARG A 104 14.59 -17.30 -4.51
C ARG A 104 13.30 -17.21 -5.33
N ARG A 105 12.63 -18.34 -5.59
CA ARG A 105 11.37 -18.36 -6.34
C ARG A 105 10.30 -17.53 -5.64
N LEU A 106 10.12 -17.73 -4.33
CA LEU A 106 9.13 -16.99 -3.56
C LEU A 106 9.44 -15.50 -3.51
N ARG A 107 10.73 -15.13 -3.43
CA ARG A 107 11.18 -13.75 -3.56
C ARG A 107 10.80 -13.14 -4.90
N GLU A 108 11.04 -13.84 -6.00
CA GLU A 108 10.70 -13.36 -7.35
C GLU A 108 9.19 -13.14 -7.52
N ASP A 109 8.37 -13.98 -6.88
CA ASP A 109 6.91 -13.90 -6.96
C ASP A 109 6.31 -12.82 -6.02
N VAL A 110 6.80 -12.70 -4.78
CA VAL A 110 6.21 -11.80 -3.77
C VAL A 110 6.66 -10.35 -3.89
N MET A 111 7.93 -10.09 -4.26
CA MET A 111 8.47 -8.72 -4.28
C MET A 111 7.69 -7.79 -5.24
N PRO A 112 7.23 -8.24 -6.42
CA PRO A 112 6.34 -7.47 -7.27
C PRO A 112 5.05 -7.00 -6.60
N VAL A 113 4.42 -7.88 -5.81
CA VAL A 113 3.19 -7.60 -5.07
C VAL A 113 3.48 -6.64 -3.92
N PHE A 114 4.54 -6.91 -3.16
CA PHE A 114 4.98 -6.06 -2.05
C PHE A 114 5.18 -4.60 -2.46
N TYR A 115 5.94 -4.33 -3.54
CA TYR A 115 6.11 -2.95 -4.00
C TYR A 115 4.87 -2.37 -4.69
N GLY A 116 3.96 -3.20 -5.19
CA GLY A 116 2.73 -2.75 -5.85
C GLY A 116 1.64 -2.33 -4.88
N GLU A 117 1.48 -3.07 -3.79
CA GLU A 117 0.35 -2.98 -2.86
C GLU A 117 0.68 -2.27 -1.55
N CYS A 118 1.94 -2.27 -1.10
CA CYS A 118 2.32 -1.61 0.15
C CYS A 118 2.53 -0.09 -0.03
N SER A 119 2.40 0.64 1.08
CA SER A 119 2.65 2.07 1.16
C SER A 119 4.05 2.36 1.72
N PHE A 120 4.76 3.32 1.10
CA PHE A 120 6.15 3.62 1.45
C PHE A 120 6.30 5.06 1.92
N ARG A 121 7.04 5.21 3.02
CA ARG A 121 7.30 6.51 3.62
C ARG A 121 8.51 7.21 3.02
N ILE A 122 8.32 8.48 2.65
CA ILE A 122 9.37 9.45 2.34
C ILE A 122 9.49 10.36 3.56
N GLU A 123 10.50 10.14 4.40
CA GLU A 123 10.74 10.98 5.57
C GLU A 123 11.72 12.10 5.22
N LEU A 124 11.31 13.31 5.60
CA LEU A 124 12.05 14.54 5.45
C LEU A 124 12.47 15.09 6.82
N THR A 125 13.60 15.78 6.86
CA THR A 125 13.98 16.59 8.02
C THR A 125 13.01 17.74 8.24
N GLU A 126 13.14 18.42 9.36
CA GLU A 126 12.29 19.54 9.77
C GLU A 126 12.03 20.56 8.65
N PRO A 127 10.84 21.19 8.64
CA PRO A 127 10.51 22.25 7.69
C PRO A 127 11.51 23.39 7.82
N SER A 128 12.38 23.51 6.84
CA SER A 128 13.38 24.57 6.77
C SER A 128 13.71 24.85 5.31
N ALA A 129 14.39 25.98 5.06
CA ALA A 129 14.96 26.31 3.76
C ALA A 129 15.96 25.25 3.24
N ARG A 130 16.35 24.26 4.09
CA ARG A 130 17.25 23.16 3.78
C ARG A 130 16.66 21.80 4.17
N CYS A 131 15.36 21.61 3.96
CA CYS A 131 14.72 20.30 4.08
C CYS A 131 15.48 19.23 3.27
N ARG A 132 15.74 18.06 3.86
CA ARG A 132 16.50 16.94 3.27
C ARG A 132 15.75 15.64 3.48
N LEU A 133 16.04 14.64 2.65
CA LEU A 133 15.67 13.27 2.97
C LEU A 133 16.41 12.84 4.23
N VAL A 134 15.71 12.20 5.16
CA VAL A 134 16.37 11.51 6.27
C VAL A 134 17.32 10.45 5.67
N PRO A 135 18.56 10.29 6.19
CA PRO A 135 19.58 9.41 5.57
C PRO A 135 19.08 7.98 5.31
N LYS A 136 18.23 7.50 6.21
CA LYS A 136 17.54 6.21 6.17
C LYS A 136 16.62 6.07 4.97
N THR A 137 15.73 7.04 4.74
CA THR A 137 14.88 7.12 3.56
C THR A 137 15.71 7.22 2.28
N ALA A 138 16.73 8.08 2.26
CA ALA A 138 17.61 8.22 1.10
C ALA A 138 18.32 6.91 0.74
N LEU A 139 18.82 6.17 1.74
CA LEU A 139 19.46 4.87 1.54
C LEU A 139 18.48 3.83 0.98
N PHE A 140 17.25 3.77 1.50
CA PHE A 140 16.25 2.85 0.99
C PHE A 140 15.97 3.07 -0.50
N PHE A 141 15.56 4.29 -0.89
CA PHE A 141 15.21 4.56 -2.29
C PHE A 141 16.42 4.47 -3.26
N SER A 142 17.62 4.81 -2.81
CA SER A 142 18.83 4.73 -3.65
C SER A 142 19.34 3.31 -3.87
N THR A 143 19.02 2.37 -2.97
CA THR A 143 19.42 0.96 -3.09
C THR A 143 18.39 0.08 -3.80
N LEU A 144 17.17 0.57 -4.00
CA LEU A 144 16.14 -0.18 -4.71
C LEU A 144 16.46 -0.33 -6.21
N PRO A 145 16.30 -1.54 -6.78
CA PRO A 145 16.33 -1.71 -8.22
C PRO A 145 15.28 -0.85 -8.92
N ALA A 146 15.59 -0.33 -10.11
CA ALA A 146 14.66 0.50 -10.89
C ALA A 146 13.31 -0.21 -11.16
N ALA A 147 13.34 -1.54 -11.37
CA ALA A 147 12.13 -2.34 -11.56
C ALA A 147 11.25 -2.39 -10.29
N SER A 148 11.83 -2.34 -9.10
CA SER A 148 11.09 -2.28 -7.83
C SER A 148 10.50 -0.89 -7.59
N LEU A 149 11.29 0.17 -7.81
CA LEU A 149 10.81 1.56 -7.75
C LEU A 149 9.61 1.77 -8.68
N ALA A 150 9.71 1.27 -9.91
CA ALA A 150 8.66 1.38 -10.91
C ALA A 150 7.34 0.71 -10.48
N ARG A 151 7.34 -0.17 -9.47
CA ARG A 151 6.13 -0.81 -8.95
C ARG A 151 5.46 -0.04 -7.83
N ILE A 152 6.15 0.87 -7.15
CA ILE A 152 5.59 1.67 -6.06
C ILE A 152 4.37 2.47 -6.55
N ARG A 153 3.24 2.30 -5.87
CA ARG A 153 1.99 3.02 -6.14
C ARG A 153 1.56 3.96 -5.03
N TRP A 154 2.06 3.76 -3.82
CA TRP A 154 1.64 4.49 -2.64
C TRP A 154 2.85 5.10 -1.94
N LEU A 155 2.88 6.43 -1.87
CA LEU A 155 3.94 7.20 -1.23
C LEU A 155 3.31 8.14 -0.19
N HIS A 156 3.91 8.18 0.99
CA HIS A 156 3.49 9.06 2.08
C HIS A 156 4.67 9.94 2.48
N ILE A 157 4.50 11.26 2.42
CA ILE A 157 5.54 12.22 2.77
C ILE A 157 5.35 12.62 4.22
N TYR A 158 6.39 12.42 5.03
CA TYR A 158 6.42 12.78 6.44
C TYR A 158 7.51 13.80 6.72
N MET A 159 7.29 14.62 7.74
CA MET A 159 8.31 15.51 8.29
C MET A 159 8.62 15.14 9.72
N ARG A 160 9.91 15.14 10.02
CA ARG A 160 10.44 14.90 11.36
C ARG A 160 10.80 16.22 12.01
N PHE A 161 10.26 16.47 13.18
CA PHE A 161 10.55 17.67 13.98
C PHE A 161 11.60 17.36 15.03
N ASP A 162 12.59 18.24 15.16
CA ASP A 162 13.59 18.14 16.22
C ASP A 162 13.10 18.90 17.46
N SER A 163 11.88 18.57 17.92
CA SER A 163 11.39 19.12 19.19
C SER A 163 12.05 18.34 20.35
N HIS A 164 12.42 19.05 21.42
CA HIS A 164 13.01 18.41 22.60
C HIS A 164 12.06 17.48 23.37
N ARG A 165 10.82 17.30 22.88
CA ARG A 165 9.77 16.52 23.52
C ARG A 165 9.11 15.63 22.47
N TRP A 166 9.68 14.43 22.30
CA TRP A 166 9.16 13.33 21.47
C TRP A 166 9.38 13.50 19.96
N GLN A 167 9.67 12.38 19.28
CA GLN A 167 9.79 12.33 17.82
C GLN A 167 8.37 12.37 17.24
N ASP A 168 7.78 13.56 17.19
CA ASP A 168 6.54 13.75 16.49
C ASP A 168 6.85 13.82 14.99
N GLU A 169 6.20 12.93 14.25
CA GLU A 169 6.36 12.78 12.82
C GLU A 169 5.00 13.01 12.20
N ASP A 170 4.87 14.09 11.44
CA ASP A 170 3.59 14.43 10.82
C ASP A 170 3.59 13.99 9.36
N GLU A 171 2.52 13.30 9.00
CA GLU A 171 2.20 13.05 7.61
C GLU A 171 1.75 14.37 6.97
N ILE A 172 2.35 14.72 5.83
CA ILE A 172 2.09 15.99 5.14
C ILE A 172 1.32 15.75 3.84
N ALA A 173 1.62 14.65 3.14
CA ALA A 173 0.97 14.34 1.86
C ALA A 173 0.91 12.85 1.57
N GLN A 174 -0.19 12.42 0.97
CA GLN A 174 -0.43 11.10 0.42
C GLN A 174 -0.48 11.16 -1.10
N ILE A 175 0.27 10.28 -1.75
CA ILE A 175 0.34 10.16 -3.20
C ILE A 175 -0.02 8.73 -3.58
N GLN A 176 -1.08 8.58 -4.36
CA GLN A 176 -1.49 7.30 -4.93
C GLN A 176 -1.42 7.37 -6.46
N LEU A 177 -0.67 6.47 -7.09
CA LEU A 177 -0.57 6.32 -8.54
C LEU A 177 -1.53 5.22 -9.02
N SER A 178 -2.23 5.45 -10.12
CA SER A 178 -3.09 4.41 -10.69
C SER A 178 -2.25 3.22 -11.19
N GLY A 179 -2.81 2.01 -11.19
CA GLY A 179 -2.09 0.80 -11.61
C GLY A 179 -1.52 0.87 -13.04
N LYS A 180 -2.14 1.65 -13.93
CA LYS A 180 -1.68 1.90 -15.30
C LYS A 180 -0.79 3.14 -15.45
N GLY A 181 -0.50 3.87 -14.36
CA GLY A 181 0.33 5.06 -14.40
C GLY A 181 -0.28 6.20 -15.24
N THR A 182 -1.61 6.30 -15.27
CA THR A 182 -2.34 7.29 -16.11
C THR A 182 -2.95 8.42 -15.31
N LYS A 183 -3.09 8.25 -13.99
CA LYS A 183 -3.71 9.18 -13.05
C LYS A 183 -3.00 9.07 -11.71
N PHE A 184 -3.12 10.11 -10.89
CA PHE A 184 -2.76 10.06 -9.48
C PHE A 184 -3.87 10.68 -8.61
N SER A 185 -3.86 10.35 -7.33
CA SER A 185 -4.52 11.08 -6.26
C SER A 185 -3.45 11.72 -5.38
N LEU A 186 -3.67 12.97 -4.98
CA LEU A 186 -2.82 13.71 -4.06
C LEU A 186 -3.72 14.28 -2.97
N GLN A 187 -3.40 13.97 -1.72
CA GLN A 187 -4.10 14.50 -0.55
C GLN A 187 -3.07 15.08 0.41
N THR A 188 -3.20 16.36 0.75
CA THR A 188 -2.40 17.00 1.79
C THR A 188 -3.09 16.87 3.14
N MET A 189 -2.31 16.72 4.21
CA MET A 189 -2.83 16.59 5.56
C MET A 189 -2.73 17.89 6.34
N PRO A 190 -3.64 18.13 7.29
CA PRO A 190 -3.50 19.23 8.23
C PRO A 190 -2.32 18.95 9.14
N TYR A 191 -1.23 19.69 8.94
CA TYR A 191 -0.09 19.71 9.85
C TYR A 191 -0.47 20.47 11.14
N VAL A 192 0.10 20.10 12.28
CA VAL A 192 -0.05 20.82 13.55
C VAL A 192 1.35 21.16 14.01
N ASN A 193 1.70 22.44 14.08
CA ASN A 193 2.99 22.79 14.64
C ASN A 193 2.98 22.40 16.14
N PRO A 194 3.93 21.60 16.64
CA PRO A 194 3.95 21.25 18.06
C PRO A 194 4.21 22.47 18.95
N ASP A 195 4.91 23.49 18.44
CA ASP A 195 5.28 24.69 19.20
C ASP A 195 4.23 25.81 19.09
N ALA A 196 3.57 25.93 17.94
CA ALA A 196 2.44 26.82 17.73
C ALA A 196 1.17 25.97 17.73
N SER A 197 0.28 26.14 18.71
CA SER A 197 -0.95 25.33 18.88
C SER A 197 -1.96 25.39 17.69
N GLU A 198 -1.53 25.90 16.54
CA GLU A 198 -2.29 26.18 15.35
C GLU A 198 -2.00 25.12 14.28
N ARG A 199 -3.09 24.73 13.60
CA ARG A 199 -3.01 23.87 12.41
C ARG A 199 -2.40 24.67 11.27
N MET A 200 -1.67 23.97 10.42
CA MET A 200 -1.17 24.48 9.16
C MET A 200 -2.26 25.24 8.41
N PRO A 201 -2.03 26.52 8.11
CA PRO A 201 -3.00 27.31 7.37
C PRO A 201 -3.35 26.61 6.05
N ALA A 202 -4.61 26.72 5.64
CA ALA A 202 -5.09 26.13 4.39
C ALA A 202 -4.26 26.60 3.17
N GLU A 203 -3.67 27.79 3.26
CA GLU A 203 -2.78 28.38 2.27
C GLU A 203 -1.50 27.55 2.06
N VAL A 204 -0.93 27.01 3.14
CA VAL A 204 0.27 26.17 3.07
C VAL A 204 -0.05 24.80 2.49
N GLN A 205 -1.20 24.22 2.84
CA GLN A 205 -1.69 22.98 2.21
C GLN A 205 -1.84 23.17 0.70
N ALA A 206 -2.49 24.28 0.29
CA ALA A 206 -2.64 24.62 -1.12
C ALA A 206 -1.28 24.83 -1.81
N LEU A 207 -0.32 25.46 -1.14
CA LEU A 207 1.03 25.63 -1.66
C LEU A 207 1.77 24.29 -1.84
N VAL A 208 1.73 23.41 -0.84
CA VAL A 208 2.32 22.06 -0.94
C VAL A 208 1.71 21.30 -2.11
N GLU A 209 0.38 21.32 -2.23
CA GLU A 209 -0.31 20.69 -3.35
C GLU A 209 0.13 21.29 -4.70
N GLN A 210 0.18 22.62 -4.78
CA GLN A 210 0.61 23.37 -5.96
C GLN A 210 2.04 23.00 -6.39
N LYS A 211 2.95 22.76 -5.45
CA LYS A 211 4.36 22.42 -5.74
C LYS A 211 4.55 20.93 -6.06
N LEU A 212 3.80 20.03 -5.43
CA LEU A 212 3.90 18.59 -5.70
C LEU A 212 3.24 18.19 -7.03
N ARG A 213 2.12 18.81 -7.38
CA ARG A 213 1.32 18.46 -8.57
C ARG A 213 2.15 18.47 -9.88
N PRO A 214 2.99 19.49 -10.19
CA PRO A 214 3.85 19.47 -11.37
C PRO A 214 4.83 18.29 -11.41
N VAL A 215 5.33 17.83 -10.26
CA VAL A 215 6.20 16.65 -10.19
C VAL A 215 5.40 15.42 -10.65
N LEU A 216 4.19 15.23 -10.12
CA LEU A 216 3.32 14.11 -10.46
C LEU A 216 2.85 14.15 -11.92
N ASP A 217 2.51 15.32 -12.44
CA ASP A 217 2.18 15.52 -13.86
C ASP A 217 3.37 15.17 -14.78
N ALA A 218 4.58 15.53 -14.37
CA ALA A 218 5.80 15.13 -15.07
C ALA A 218 6.01 13.60 -15.02
N MET A 219 5.60 12.92 -13.94
CA MET A 219 5.63 11.45 -13.88
C MET A 219 4.67 10.82 -14.90
N LEU A 220 3.47 11.38 -15.05
CA LEU A 220 2.44 10.87 -15.96
C LEU A 220 2.68 11.21 -17.44
N SER A 221 3.49 12.22 -17.74
CA SER A 221 3.76 12.70 -19.10
C SER A 221 5.05 12.16 -19.74
N ARG A 222 5.86 11.41 -18.98
CA ARG A 222 7.09 10.79 -19.49
C ARG A 222 6.83 9.81 -20.64
N THR A 223 7.68 9.85 -21.66
CA THR A 223 7.65 8.94 -22.82
C THR A 223 8.07 7.53 -22.45
N GLN A 224 9.11 7.39 -21.62
CA GLN A 224 9.59 6.12 -21.09
C GLN A 224 9.30 6.03 -19.59
N GLY A 225 8.78 4.87 -19.16
CA GLY A 225 8.46 4.67 -17.75
C GLY A 225 7.29 5.55 -17.28
N ARG A 226 6.30 5.77 -18.16
CA ARG A 226 5.12 6.60 -17.88
C ARG A 226 4.42 6.15 -16.60
N GLY A 227 4.26 7.08 -15.65
CA GLY A 227 3.59 6.85 -14.37
C GLY A 227 4.33 5.88 -13.43
N HIS A 228 5.56 5.52 -13.75
CA HIS A 228 6.43 4.74 -12.87
C HIS A 228 7.34 5.67 -12.06
N VAL A 229 7.43 5.40 -10.76
CA VAL A 229 8.37 6.09 -9.87
C VAL A 229 9.80 5.73 -10.26
N VAL A 230 10.65 6.74 -10.39
CA VAL A 230 12.10 6.61 -10.48
C VAL A 230 12.76 7.41 -9.36
N LEU A 231 14.03 7.11 -9.05
CA LEU A 231 14.76 7.79 -7.97
C LEU A 231 14.76 9.33 -8.14
N MET A 232 14.85 9.81 -9.38
CA MET A 232 14.79 11.25 -9.68
C MET A 232 13.48 11.90 -9.22
N ASP A 233 12.36 11.18 -9.22
CA ASP A 233 11.08 11.71 -8.73
C ASP A 233 11.11 11.91 -7.23
N ILE A 234 11.73 11.00 -6.47
CA ILE A 234 11.90 11.14 -5.02
C ILE A 234 12.66 12.44 -4.69
N HIS A 235 13.71 12.75 -5.45
CA HIS A 235 14.44 14.00 -5.30
C HIS A 235 13.64 15.24 -5.73
N ARG A 236 12.79 15.12 -6.75
CA ARG A 236 11.90 16.21 -7.18
C ARG A 236 10.79 16.49 -6.17
N LEU A 237 10.22 15.45 -5.56
CA LEU A 237 9.27 15.57 -4.46
C LEU A 237 9.93 16.29 -3.27
N LEU A 238 11.14 15.88 -2.88
CA LEU A 238 11.94 16.58 -1.86
C LEU A 238 12.09 18.07 -2.21
N TRP A 239 12.50 18.38 -3.44
CA TRP A 239 12.73 19.76 -3.85
C TRP A 239 11.45 20.59 -3.84
N ALA A 240 10.32 20.03 -4.27
CA ALA A 240 9.02 20.66 -4.17
C ALA A 240 8.62 20.96 -2.72
N MET A 241 8.91 20.05 -1.78
CA MET A 241 8.67 20.29 -0.36
C MET A 241 9.57 21.41 0.18
N GLN A 242 10.87 21.39 -0.14
CA GLN A 242 11.80 22.45 0.26
C GLN A 242 11.37 23.83 -0.27
N ASP A 243 10.92 23.91 -1.52
CA ASP A 243 10.44 25.15 -2.13
C ASP A 243 9.15 25.67 -1.45
N SER A 244 8.25 24.75 -1.08
CA SER A 244 7.02 25.07 -0.33
C SER A 244 7.35 25.75 1.00
N TRP A 245 8.30 25.19 1.76
CA TRP A 245 8.68 25.74 3.06
C TRP A 245 9.53 26.98 3.00
N THR A 246 10.35 27.12 1.97
CA THR A 246 11.10 28.35 1.77
C THR A 246 10.12 29.51 1.58
N HIS A 247 9.08 29.34 0.75
CA HIS A 247 8.04 30.34 0.57
C HIS A 247 7.28 30.64 1.88
N TYR A 248 6.88 29.61 2.63
CA TYR A 248 6.16 29.81 3.90
C TYR A 248 7.00 30.50 4.97
N ALA A 249 8.25 30.06 5.19
CA ALA A 249 9.14 30.66 6.18
C ALA A 249 9.39 32.16 5.89
N PHE A 250 9.45 32.55 4.62
CA PHE A 250 9.55 33.97 4.27
C PHE A 250 8.31 34.80 4.63
N ASP A 251 7.13 34.19 4.70
CA ASP A 251 5.89 34.89 5.07
C ASP A 251 5.72 34.98 6.59
N GLU A 252 6.09 33.94 7.34
CA GLU A 252 5.98 33.90 8.81
C GLU A 252 7.02 34.83 9.49
N TYR A 253 8.28 34.83 9.02
CA TYR A 253 9.32 35.77 9.50
C TYR A 253 9.04 37.24 9.13
N ARG A 254 8.08 37.50 8.25
CA ARG A 254 7.67 38.87 7.91
C ARG A 254 6.76 39.48 8.97
N TYR A 255 6.12 38.67 9.80
CA TYR A 255 5.20 39.11 10.85
C TYR A 255 5.88 39.34 12.20
N GLU A 256 6.90 38.54 12.56
CA GLU A 256 7.60 38.71 13.85
C GLU A 256 8.48 39.98 13.89
N ASP A 257 8.97 40.48 12.75
CA ASP A 257 9.81 41.69 12.71
C ASP A 257 9.02 43.01 12.70
N THR A 258 7.69 42.97 12.60
CA THR A 258 6.84 44.18 12.58
C THR A 258 6.30 44.61 13.93
N ASP A 259 6.47 43.83 15.01
CA ASP A 259 5.83 44.10 16.32
C ASP A 259 6.82 44.39 17.48
N HIS A 260 8.06 44.81 17.16
CA HIS A 260 9.04 45.25 18.16
C HIS A 260 9.37 46.74 18.12
N GLY A 261 8.50 47.56 17.53
CA GLY A 261 8.70 48.99 17.34
C GLY A 261 7.74 49.91 18.10
N ALA A 262 7.44 49.66 19.38
CA ALA A 262 6.77 50.67 20.23
C ALA A 262 6.96 50.40 21.74
N TRP A 263 8.20 50.33 22.22
CA TRP A 263 8.47 50.73 23.60
C TRP A 263 8.83 52.22 23.56
N GLU A 264 7.79 53.05 23.61
CA GLU A 264 7.94 54.46 23.94
C GLU A 264 8.69 54.56 25.27
N SER A 265 9.90 55.09 25.18
CA SER A 265 10.70 55.51 26.31
C SER A 265 10.04 56.73 26.96
N ASP A 266 9.06 56.50 27.84
CA ASP A 266 8.69 57.48 28.85
C ASP A 266 9.74 57.45 29.96
N SER A 267 10.86 58.10 29.68
CA SER A 267 11.72 58.66 30.72
C SER A 267 11.29 60.09 30.95
N ASP A 268 10.30 60.28 31.83
CA ASP A 268 10.03 61.59 32.41
C ASP A 268 10.47 61.63 33.88
N TYR A 269 11.05 62.79 34.19
CA TYR A 269 11.67 63.30 35.40
C TYR A 269 10.90 63.09 36.72
#